data_AF-A0A925T038-F1
#
_entry.id   AF-A0A925T038-F1
#
_cell.length_a   1.000
_cell.length_b   1.000
_cell.length_c   1.000
_cell.angle_alpha   90.00
_cell.angle_beta   90.00
_cell.angle_gamma   90.00
#
_symmetry.space_group_name_H-M   'P 1'
#
loop_
_entity.id
_entity.type
_entity.pdbx_description
1 polymer ?
#
loop_
_entity_poly.entity_id
_entity_poly.type
_entity_poly.pdbx_seq_one_letter_code
_entity_poly.pdbx_strand_id
1 'polypeptide(L)'
;MFATIRETRQLVLPLQTVLDAVVQYDRRSHGSLSRGEVVQAEFVEGEDQTGMQIAVMMPDESVIEWRHFGIDELAAAIINFCRSKRIPLPYAGAKTLSITKDGAAFSIENTVNVGKSNKLESDLSGRPLRYAKGYEPYALEPSTRSKVAV
;
A
#
# COMPACT_ATOMS: atom_id res chain seq x y z
N MET A 1 9.20 -28.68 9.63
CA MET A 1 8.33 -27.68 10.31
C MET A 1 8.70 -26.33 9.74
N PHE A 2 7.79 -25.66 9.04
CA PHE A 2 8.04 -24.34 8.44
C PHE A 2 7.57 -23.26 9.41
N ALA A 3 8.39 -22.25 9.66
CA ALA A 3 7.97 -21.10 10.44
C ALA A 3 7.15 -20.18 9.52
N THR A 4 6.01 -19.68 10.01
CA THR A 4 5.17 -18.75 9.25
C THR A 4 5.24 -17.39 9.92
N ILE A 5 5.64 -16.37 9.18
CA ILE A 5 5.66 -14.97 9.65
C ILE A 5 4.42 -14.28 9.08
N ARG A 6 3.64 -13.65 9.96
CA ARG A 6 2.61 -12.70 9.56
C ARG A 6 3.18 -11.29 9.67
N GLU A 7 3.13 -10.55 8.58
CA GLU A 7 3.58 -9.17 8.49
C GLU A 7 2.38 -8.28 8.16
N THR A 8 2.13 -7.28 9.00
CA THR A 8 1.13 -6.24 8.74
C THR A 8 1.84 -4.90 8.61
N ARG A 9 1.61 -4.20 7.50
CA ARG A 9 2.07 -2.83 7.29
C ARG A 9 0.87 -1.91 7.15
N GLN A 10 0.95 -0.73 7.76
CA GLN A 10 -0.12 0.25 7.71
C GLN A 10 0.45 1.60 7.27
N LEU A 11 -0.21 2.21 6.29
CA LEU A 11 0.04 3.57 5.85
C LEU A 11 -1.14 4.43 6.29
N VAL A 12 -0.89 5.43 7.13
CA VAL A 12 -1.90 6.41 7.51
C VAL A 12 -1.68 7.66 6.66
N LEU A 13 -2.68 8.01 5.87
CA LEU A 13 -2.64 9.12 4.93
C LEU A 13 -3.59 10.21 5.43
N PRO A 14 -3.09 11.43 5.72
CA PRO A 14 -3.96 12.52 6.13
C PRO A 14 -4.88 12.92 4.98
N LEU A 15 -5.98 13.61 5.32
CA LEU A 15 -7.00 14.08 4.37
C LEU A 15 -6.39 14.74 3.12
N GLN A 16 -5.43 15.64 3.31
CA GLN A 16 -4.79 16.35 2.21
C GLN A 16 -4.08 15.41 1.22
N THR A 17 -3.38 14.39 1.73
CA THR A 17 -2.68 13.42 0.88
C THR A 17 -3.66 12.56 0.10
N VAL A 18 -4.80 12.20 0.71
CA VAL A 18 -5.85 11.45 0.03
C VAL A 18 -6.54 12.33 -1.02
N LEU A 19 -6.81 13.60 -0.71
CA LEU A 19 -7.34 14.57 -1.67
C LEU A 19 -6.41 14.70 -2.89
N ASP A 20 -5.11 14.88 -2.67
CA ASP A 20 -4.11 14.96 -3.75
C ASP A 20 -4.12 13.69 -4.61
N ALA A 21 -4.23 12.52 -3.98
CA ALA A 21 -4.32 11.24 -4.66
C ALA A 21 -5.59 11.15 -5.54
N VAL A 22 -6.74 11.55 -5.00
CA VAL A 22 -8.03 11.55 -5.71
C VAL A 22 -8.02 12.52 -6.88
N VAL A 23 -7.56 13.77 -6.68
CA VAL A 23 -7.45 14.76 -7.76
C VAL A 23 -6.49 14.28 -8.85
N GLN A 24 -5.36 13.68 -8.49
CA GLN A 24 -4.43 13.12 -9.47
C GLN A 24 -5.05 11.92 -10.23
N TYR A 25 -5.86 11.11 -9.56
CA TYR A 25 -6.56 9.98 -10.17
C TYR A 25 -7.64 10.46 -11.15
N ASP A 26 -8.50 11.38 -10.73
CA ASP A 26 -9.59 11.97 -11.52
C ASP A 26 -9.08 12.71 -12.77
N ARG A 27 -7.92 13.38 -12.67
CA ARG A 27 -7.24 14.00 -13.81
C ARG A 27 -6.94 13.01 -14.94
N ARG A 28 -6.66 11.74 -14.63
CA ARG A 28 -6.35 10.73 -15.66
C ARG A 28 -7.59 10.22 -16.38
N SER A 29 -8.76 10.31 -15.76
CA SER A 29 -10.06 9.99 -16.35
C SER A 29 -10.78 11.21 -16.91
N HIS A 30 -10.11 12.37 -16.97
CA HIS A 30 -10.68 13.66 -17.40
C HIS A 30 -11.92 14.11 -16.60
N GLY A 31 -12.00 13.74 -15.32
CA GLY A 31 -13.12 14.08 -14.44
C GLY A 31 -13.18 15.56 -14.04
N SER A 32 -14.26 15.93 -13.36
CA SER A 32 -14.58 17.33 -13.05
C SER A 32 -13.67 17.95 -11.98
N LEU A 33 -13.06 17.15 -11.09
CA LEU A 33 -12.13 17.68 -10.08
C LEU A 33 -10.89 18.32 -10.72
N SER A 34 -10.55 17.88 -11.93
CA SER A 34 -9.42 18.44 -12.67
C SER A 34 -9.69 19.82 -13.26
N ARG A 35 -10.96 20.22 -13.38
CA ARG A 35 -11.40 21.42 -14.11
C ARG A 35 -11.88 22.55 -13.19
N GLY A 36 -12.29 22.22 -11.98
CA GLY A 36 -12.74 23.20 -10.98
C GLY A 36 -11.77 23.40 -9.83
N GLU A 37 -12.12 24.33 -8.95
CA GLU A 37 -11.41 24.60 -7.71
C GLU A 37 -12.02 23.77 -6.57
N VAL A 38 -11.19 23.03 -5.84
CA VAL A 38 -11.64 22.27 -4.66
C VAL A 38 -11.86 23.24 -3.50
N VAL A 39 -13.11 23.36 -3.05
CA VAL A 39 -13.52 24.29 -1.99
C VAL A 39 -13.51 23.61 -0.63
N GLN A 40 -13.96 22.35 -0.59
CA GLN A 40 -14.06 21.57 0.63
C GLN A 40 -13.82 20.09 0.33
N ALA A 41 -13.24 19.39 1.29
CA ALA A 41 -13.11 17.96 1.25
C ALA A 41 -13.21 17.38 2.66
N GLU A 42 -13.90 16.26 2.82
CA GLU A 42 -14.03 15.59 4.11
C GLU A 42 -14.22 14.09 3.94
N PHE A 43 -13.83 13.33 4.95
CA PHE A 43 -14.19 11.93 5.06
C PHE A 43 -15.60 11.82 5.63
N VAL A 44 -16.37 10.89 5.06
CA VAL A 44 -17.72 10.56 5.49
C VAL A 44 -17.78 9.08 5.84
N GLU A 45 -18.48 8.76 6.92
CA GLU A 45 -18.69 7.39 7.39
C GLU A 45 -20.19 7.18 7.61
N GLY A 46 -20.74 6.13 6.99
CA GLY A 46 -22.16 5.79 7.00
C GLY A 46 -22.42 4.50 6.23
N GLU A 47 -23.55 3.83 6.49
CA GLU A 47 -23.83 2.47 5.98
C GLU A 47 -23.62 2.33 4.46
N ASP A 48 -23.98 3.34 3.66
CA ASP A 48 -23.86 3.31 2.20
C ASP A 48 -22.99 4.44 1.61
N GLN A 49 -22.38 5.29 2.44
CA GLN A 49 -21.65 6.49 1.98
C GLN A 49 -20.26 6.61 2.61
N THR A 50 -19.68 5.49 3.05
CA THR A 50 -18.32 5.51 3.59
C THR A 50 -17.33 5.83 2.47
N GLY A 51 -16.57 6.92 2.64
CA GLY A 51 -15.68 7.43 1.59
C GLY A 51 -15.26 8.88 1.82
N MET A 52 -15.12 9.62 0.74
CA MET A 52 -14.73 11.03 0.76
C MET A 52 -15.73 11.86 -0.05
N GLN A 53 -16.16 12.98 0.49
CA GLN A 53 -16.93 13.98 -0.24
C GLN A 53 -16.05 15.17 -0.58
N ILE A 54 -16.13 15.64 -1.82
CA ILE A 54 -15.34 16.75 -2.34
C ILE A 54 -16.30 17.73 -3.01
N ALA A 55 -16.26 18.97 -2.55
CA ALA A 55 -16.99 20.10 -3.15
C ALA A 55 -16.07 20.82 -4.14
N VAL A 56 -16.53 20.95 -5.38
CA VAL A 56 -15.78 21.61 -6.46
C VAL A 56 -16.58 22.75 -7.03
N MET A 57 -15.97 23.93 -7.12
CA MET A 57 -16.51 25.08 -7.82
C MET A 57 -16.07 25.03 -9.28
N MET A 58 -17.04 24.91 -10.19
CA MET A 58 -16.76 24.91 -11.63
C MET A 58 -16.54 26.35 -12.13
N PRO A 59 -15.58 26.58 -13.04
CA PRO A 59 -15.18 27.92 -13.48
C PRO A 59 -16.31 28.67 -14.21
N ASP A 60 -17.20 27.94 -14.88
CA ASP A 60 -18.19 28.53 -15.79
C ASP A 60 -19.52 28.88 -15.10
N GLU A 61 -19.86 28.23 -13.97
CA GLU A 61 -21.22 28.28 -13.43
C GLU A 61 -21.32 28.87 -12.02
N SER A 62 -20.21 29.11 -11.31
CA SER A 62 -20.23 29.49 -9.87
C SER A 62 -21.06 28.53 -9.00
N VAL A 63 -21.38 27.34 -9.52
CA VAL A 63 -22.11 26.28 -8.84
C VAL A 63 -21.09 25.35 -8.19
N ILE A 64 -21.40 24.95 -6.94
CA ILE A 64 -20.64 23.95 -6.20
C ILE A 64 -21.22 22.57 -6.51
N GLU A 65 -20.44 21.70 -7.14
CA GLU A 65 -20.78 20.30 -7.35
C GLU A 65 -20.16 19.44 -6.24
N TRP A 66 -20.96 18.59 -5.61
CA TRP A 66 -20.49 17.60 -4.64
C TRP A 66 -20.23 16.26 -5.32
N ARG A 67 -19.03 15.72 -5.11
CA ARG A 67 -18.59 14.42 -5.62
C ARG A 67 -18.31 13.49 -4.45
N HIS A 68 -18.91 12.31 -4.48
CA HIS A 68 -18.61 11.25 -3.53
C HIS A 68 -17.64 10.25 -4.17
N PHE A 69 -16.62 9.86 -3.42
CA PHE A 69 -15.67 8.82 -3.77
C PHE A 69 -15.76 7.70 -2.74
N GLY A 70 -16.16 6.52 -3.19
CA GLY A 70 -16.28 5.34 -2.32
C GLY A 70 -14.93 4.77 -1.93
N ILE A 71 -14.92 3.87 -0.94
CA ILE A 71 -13.70 3.19 -0.44
C ILE A 71 -12.86 2.55 -1.57
N ASP A 72 -13.49 1.91 -2.55
CA ASP A 72 -12.78 1.25 -3.65
C ASP A 72 -12.07 2.26 -4.57
N GLU A 73 -12.72 3.38 -4.85
CA GLU A 73 -12.14 4.47 -5.65
C GLU A 73 -10.99 5.14 -4.91
N LEU A 74 -11.16 5.37 -3.60
CA LEU A 74 -10.09 5.88 -2.74
C LEU A 74 -8.90 4.93 -2.69
N ALA A 75 -9.13 3.62 -2.56
CA ALA A 75 -8.07 2.62 -2.58
C ALA A 75 -7.32 2.64 -3.92
N ALA A 76 -8.04 2.71 -5.04
CA ALA A 76 -7.42 2.82 -6.36
C ALA A 76 -6.61 4.10 -6.53
N ALA A 77 -7.12 5.24 -6.06
CA ALA A 77 -6.43 6.52 -6.08
C ALA A 77 -5.15 6.48 -5.24
N ILE A 78 -5.21 5.95 -4.01
CA ILE A 78 -4.07 5.80 -3.09
C ILE A 78 -3.00 4.88 -3.69
N ILE A 79 -3.38 3.71 -4.21
CA ILE A 79 -2.44 2.78 -4.84
C ILE A 79 -1.73 3.45 -6.02
N ASN A 80 -2.47 4.17 -6.85
CA ASN A 80 -1.91 4.89 -7.99
C ASN A 80 -0.98 6.03 -7.56
N PHE A 81 -1.37 6.78 -6.52
CA PHE A 81 -0.56 7.84 -5.93
C PHE A 81 0.76 7.28 -5.41
N CYS A 82 0.73 6.22 -4.59
CA CYS A 82 1.93 5.55 -4.09
C CYS A 82 2.85 5.09 -5.23
N ARG A 83 2.29 4.48 -6.29
CA ARG A 83 3.06 4.09 -7.48
C ARG A 83 3.72 5.30 -8.14
N SER A 84 3.00 6.41 -8.30
CA SER A 84 3.54 7.62 -8.92
C SER A 84 4.65 8.28 -8.09
N LYS A 85 4.56 8.18 -6.75
CA LYS A 85 5.55 8.69 -5.79
C LYS A 85 6.66 7.68 -5.47
N ARG A 86 6.69 6.52 -6.14
CA ARG A 86 7.64 5.42 -5.88
C ARG A 86 7.64 4.94 -4.43
N ILE A 87 6.49 5.03 -3.75
CA ILE A 87 6.28 4.46 -2.42
C ILE A 87 6.04 2.96 -2.60
N PRO A 88 6.89 2.08 -2.03
CA PRO A 88 6.79 0.64 -2.24
C PRO A 88 5.56 0.07 -1.52
N LEU A 89 4.59 -0.42 -2.30
CA LEU A 89 3.48 -1.20 -1.78
C LEU A 89 3.77 -2.70 -1.94
N PRO A 90 3.65 -3.51 -0.88
CA PRO A 90 3.72 -4.96 -0.99
C PRO A 90 2.74 -5.49 -2.05
N TYR A 91 3.29 -6.21 -3.02
CA TYR A 91 2.51 -6.76 -4.13
C TYR A 91 1.57 -7.87 -3.64
N ALA A 92 2.12 -8.80 -2.85
CA ALA A 92 1.37 -9.86 -2.18
C ALA A 92 0.78 -9.38 -0.86
N GLY A 93 -0.44 -9.83 -0.55
CA GLY A 93 -1.13 -9.57 0.70
C GLY A 93 -2.51 -8.96 0.52
N ALA A 94 -3.38 -9.23 1.49
CA ALA A 94 -4.71 -8.64 1.58
C ALA A 94 -4.57 -7.14 1.88
N LYS A 95 -5.30 -6.31 1.14
CA LYS A 95 -5.26 -4.85 1.27
C LYS A 95 -6.62 -4.38 1.75
N THR A 96 -6.63 -3.63 2.83
CA THR A 96 -7.85 -3.06 3.40
C THR A 96 -7.67 -1.56 3.58
N LEU A 97 -8.73 -0.81 3.32
CA LEU A 97 -8.77 0.63 3.54
C LEU A 97 -9.85 0.90 4.58
N SER A 98 -9.53 1.68 5.61
CA SER A 98 -10.47 2.14 6.62
C SER A 98 -10.28 3.63 6.85
N ILE A 99 -11.38 4.36 7.01
CA ILE A 99 -11.36 5.75 7.41
C ILE A 99 -11.17 5.81 8.93
N THR A 100 -10.28 6.66 9.41
CA THR A 100 -10.01 6.90 10.83
C THR A 100 -10.08 8.40 11.10
N LYS A 101 -10.03 8.77 12.39
CA LYS A 101 -10.00 10.19 12.80
C LYS A 101 -8.78 10.95 12.26
N ASP A 102 -7.68 10.23 12.03
CA ASP A 102 -6.40 10.82 11.59
C ASP A 102 -6.25 10.82 10.05
N GLY A 103 -7.19 10.21 9.32
CA GLY A 103 -7.19 10.17 7.86
C GLY A 103 -7.64 8.83 7.30
N ALA A 104 -7.04 8.38 6.21
CA ALA A 104 -7.30 7.07 5.63
C ALA A 104 -6.15 6.10 5.97
N ALA A 105 -6.49 4.99 6.62
CA ALA A 105 -5.55 3.93 6.96
C ALA A 105 -5.60 2.80 5.92
N PHE A 106 -4.49 2.62 5.20
CA PHE A 106 -4.31 1.56 4.23
C PHE A 106 -3.43 0.45 4.81
N SER A 107 -4.05 -0.68 5.12
CA SER A 107 -3.42 -1.83 5.78
C SER A 107 -3.14 -2.94 4.78
N ILE A 108 -1.99 -3.59 4.92
CA ILE A 108 -1.51 -4.63 4.03
C ILE A 108 -1.01 -5.80 4.87
N GLU A 109 -1.70 -6.93 4.78
CA GLU A 109 -1.39 -8.15 5.54
C GLU A 109 -0.79 -9.21 4.61
N ASN A 110 0.41 -9.66 4.95
CA ASN A 110 1.14 -10.68 4.20
C ASN A 110 1.53 -11.84 5.13
N THR A 111 1.50 -13.06 4.60
CA THR A 111 1.94 -14.26 5.31
C THR A 111 3.10 -14.88 4.54
N VAL A 112 4.28 -14.88 5.14
CA VAL A 112 5.51 -15.41 4.54
C VAL A 112 5.89 -16.71 5.21
N ASN A 113 5.96 -17.79 4.43
CA ASN A 113 6.48 -19.07 4.89
C ASN A 113 8.00 -19.04 4.87
N VAL A 114 8.61 -18.96 6.05
CA VAL A 114 10.06 -19.12 6.22
C VAL A 114 10.35 -20.61 6.22
N GLY A 115 10.41 -21.18 5.02
CA GLY A 115 10.52 -22.63 4.84
C GLY A 115 11.56 -23.11 3.85
N LYS A 116 12.17 -22.23 3.08
CA LYS A 116 13.34 -22.56 2.27
C LYS A 116 14.36 -21.47 2.51
N SER A 117 15.49 -21.82 3.13
CA SER A 117 16.72 -21.15 2.70
C SER A 117 16.73 -21.23 1.19
N ASN A 118 17.08 -20.15 0.50
CA ASN A 118 17.51 -20.28 -0.89
C ASN A 118 18.65 -21.29 -0.82
N LYS A 119 18.36 -22.58 -1.06
CA LYS A 119 19.38 -23.50 -1.51
C LYS A 119 19.87 -22.81 -2.75
N LEU A 120 21.07 -22.26 -2.66
CA LEU A 120 21.89 -21.88 -3.78
C LEU A 120 21.73 -22.99 -4.82
N GLU A 121 20.83 -22.79 -5.77
CA GLU A 121 20.63 -23.75 -6.84
C GLU A 121 21.97 -23.80 -7.55
N SER A 122 22.55 -24.99 -7.62
CA SER A 122 23.64 -25.21 -8.56
C SER A 122 23.19 -24.74 -9.94
N ASP A 123 24.10 -24.19 -10.74
CA ASP A 123 23.79 -23.89 -12.13
C ASP A 123 23.33 -25.15 -12.88
N LEU A 124 22.84 -25.00 -14.13
CA LEU A 124 22.40 -26.12 -14.98
C LEU A 124 23.51 -27.18 -15.21
N SER A 125 24.75 -26.91 -14.80
CA SER A 125 25.90 -27.82 -14.86
C SER A 125 26.23 -28.50 -13.52
N GLY A 126 25.41 -28.31 -12.49
CA GLY A 126 25.61 -28.88 -11.15
C GLY A 126 26.73 -28.21 -10.35
N ARG A 127 27.25 -27.06 -10.80
CA ARG A 127 28.33 -26.34 -10.10
C ARG A 127 27.74 -25.35 -9.10
N PRO A 128 28.40 -25.15 -7.94
CA PRO A 128 27.96 -24.14 -6.98
C PRO A 128 28.05 -22.75 -7.61
N LEU A 129 26.97 -21.97 -7.52
CA LEU A 129 26.95 -20.57 -7.96
C LEU A 129 28.07 -19.80 -7.27
N ARG A 130 29.01 -19.29 -8.06
CA ARG A 130 30.05 -18.39 -7.58
C ARG A 130 29.50 -16.97 -7.61
N TYR A 131 29.30 -16.38 -6.44
CA TYR A 131 29.02 -14.95 -6.36
C TYR A 131 30.22 -14.14 -6.83
N ALA A 132 29.97 -12.91 -7.30
CA ALA A 132 31.03 -11.96 -7.58
C ALA A 132 31.91 -11.78 -6.34
N LYS A 133 33.22 -11.69 -6.55
CA LYS A 133 34.23 -11.53 -5.50
C LYS A 133 33.85 -10.34 -4.60
N GLY A 134 33.47 -10.62 -3.34
CA GLY A 134 33.07 -9.61 -2.36
C GLY A 134 31.60 -9.65 -1.89
N TYR A 135 30.78 -10.57 -2.40
CA TYR A 135 29.41 -10.77 -1.90
C TYR A 135 29.34 -12.03 -1.03
N GLU A 136 29.35 -11.87 0.30
CA GLU A 136 29.05 -12.94 1.26
C GLU A 136 27.60 -12.80 1.74
N PRO A 137 26.67 -13.71 1.38
CA PRO A 137 25.35 -13.70 1.96
C PRO A 137 25.48 -14.11 3.43
N TYR A 138 25.16 -13.18 4.33
CA TYR A 138 25.19 -13.30 5.79
C TYR A 138 24.93 -14.73 6.29
N ALA A 139 25.97 -15.35 6.86
CA ALA A 139 25.89 -16.59 7.60
C ALA A 139 25.12 -16.35 8.90
N LEU A 140 23.80 -16.56 8.88
CA LEU A 140 23.01 -16.75 10.10
C LEU A 140 23.24 -18.18 10.59
N GLU A 141 24.22 -18.36 11.47
CA GLU A 141 24.41 -19.59 12.25
C GLU A 141 23.17 -19.83 13.11
N PRO A 142 22.44 -20.96 12.96
CA PRO A 142 21.34 -21.29 13.86
C PRO A 142 21.92 -21.66 15.24
N SER A 143 21.61 -20.87 16.27
CA SER A 143 22.01 -21.20 17.64
C SER A 143 21.35 -22.51 18.10
N THR A 144 22.14 -23.58 18.14
CA THR A 144 21.71 -24.86 18.68
C THR A 144 21.54 -24.75 20.19
N ARG A 145 20.29 -24.96 20.65
CA ARG A 145 19.90 -25.24 22.04
C ARG A 145 20.92 -26.14 22.74
N SER A 146 21.42 -25.68 23.89
CA SER A 146 22.06 -26.53 24.89
C SER A 146 21.01 -27.47 25.49
N LYS A 147 21.19 -28.78 25.30
CA LYS A 147 20.53 -29.82 26.10
C LYS A 147 21.33 -29.95 27.39
N VAL A 148 20.74 -29.60 28.53
CA VAL A 148 21.24 -30.02 29.84
C VAL A 148 20.60 -31.37 30.14
N ALA A 149 21.45 -32.39 30.26
CA ALA A 149 21.11 -33.72 30.73
C ALA A 149 20.89 -33.70 32.26
N VAL A 150 19.94 -34.51 32.74
CA VAL A 150 19.88 -35.00 34.13
C VAL A 150 20.53 -36.37 34.15
#